data_AF-A0A517PC04-F1
#
_entry.id   AF-A0A517PC04-F1
#
_cell.length_a   1.000
_cell.length_b   1.000
_cell.length_c   1.000
_cell.angle_alpha   90.00
_cell.angle_beta   90.00
_cell.angle_gamma   90.00
#
_symmetry.space_group_name_H-M   'P 1'
#
loop_
_entity.id
_entity.type
_entity.pdbx_description
1 polymer ?
#
loop_
_entity_poly.entity_id
_entity_poly.type
_entity_poly.pdbx_seq_one_letter_code
_entity_poly.pdbx_strand_id
1 'polypeptide(L)'
;MTLFGKILIGLILALSLVFASLSAAVYSAQFNYRKELETQKDQYATLETRLKDREEELLKQIGDIEAELAKVTDERDLQTQTATQLAQQNQLLQGELATTNTALNVQTADTEIAQAEAEDRRVEVLAGRQRTADLSEKFVASEGEIAALTDEAFSQSVTITQMAQTNGRLLDEVASLRAQLREIGIAPNSAFTGTDPAPDVSGKITAVDERGSAGTKVAISVGSDDGLREGDELEVVRMTGGGKYIGKIRLVEVGYDSAIGNLISKNPTATVKEGDDVKTRL
;
A
#
# COMPACT_ATOMS: atom_id res chain seq x y z
N MET A 1 -47.73 0.44 -172.78
CA MET A 1 -47.72 0.79 -171.34
C MET A 1 -48.97 1.60 -171.03
N THR A 2 -50.04 0.95 -170.56
CA THR A 2 -51.30 1.63 -170.24
C THR A 2 -51.12 2.51 -169.00
N LEU A 3 -51.83 3.63 -168.93
CA LEU A 3 -51.82 4.57 -167.79
C LEU A 3 -52.05 3.84 -166.45
N PHE A 4 -52.90 2.82 -166.49
CA PHE A 4 -53.23 1.92 -165.38
C PHE A 4 -52.01 1.15 -164.83
N GLY A 5 -51.12 0.66 -165.70
CA GLY A 5 -49.91 -0.05 -165.27
C GLY A 5 -48.90 0.85 -164.57
N LYS A 6 -48.78 2.12 -164.99
CA LYS A 6 -47.90 3.10 -164.32
C LYS A 6 -48.40 3.49 -162.93
N ILE A 7 -49.72 3.64 -162.76
CA ILE A 7 -50.36 3.89 -161.46
C ILE A 7 -50.17 2.70 -160.53
N LEU A 8 -50.34 1.47 -161.05
CA LEU A 8 -50.15 0.25 -160.27
C LEU A 8 -48.69 0.09 -159.79
N ILE A 9 -47.71 0.36 -160.66
CA ILE A 9 -46.28 0.32 -160.31
C ILE A 9 -45.94 1.39 -159.27
N GLY A 10 -46.48 2.61 -159.41
CA GLY A 10 -46.30 3.68 -158.42
C GLY A 10 -46.90 3.34 -157.05
N LEU A 11 -48.07 2.70 -157.03
CA LEU A 11 -48.73 2.23 -155.80
C LEU A 11 -47.92 1.11 -155.12
N ILE A 12 -47.42 0.13 -155.88
CA ILE A 12 -46.57 -0.95 -155.34
C ILE A 12 -45.28 -0.36 -154.76
N LEU A 13 -44.68 0.63 -155.42
CA LEU A 13 -43.48 1.30 -154.93
C LEU A 13 -43.75 2.09 -153.63
N ALA A 14 -44.87 2.81 -153.55
CA ALA A 14 -45.29 3.49 -152.33
C ALA A 14 -45.56 2.51 -151.18
N LEU A 15 -46.25 1.39 -151.44
CA LEU A 15 -46.53 0.36 -150.44
C LEU A 15 -45.24 -0.34 -149.96
N SER A 16 -44.29 -0.58 -150.87
CA SER A 16 -42.97 -1.14 -150.54
C SER A 16 -42.15 -0.19 -149.66
N LEU A 17 -42.22 1.12 -149.90
CA LEU A 17 -41.56 2.14 -149.08
C LEU A 17 -42.14 2.19 -147.66
N VAL A 18 -43.47 2.13 -147.54
CA VAL A 18 -44.17 2.08 -146.24
C VAL A 18 -43.85 0.78 -145.50
N PHE A 19 -43.79 -0.36 -146.21
CA PHE A 19 -43.43 -1.63 -145.61
C PHE A 19 -41.97 -1.65 -145.14
N ALA A 20 -41.05 -1.03 -145.88
CA ALA A 20 -39.64 -0.89 -145.50
C ALA A 20 -39.47 0.02 -144.26
N SER A 21 -40.20 1.13 -144.17
CA SER A 21 -40.14 2.03 -143.01
C SER A 21 -40.74 1.40 -141.74
N LEU A 22 -41.86 0.67 -141.87
CA LEU A 22 -42.44 -0.12 -140.78
C LEU A 22 -41.50 -1.25 -140.35
N SER A 23 -40.87 -1.96 -141.30
CA SER A 23 -39.90 -3.02 -140.99
C SER A 23 -38.67 -2.46 -140.26
N ALA A 24 -38.15 -1.30 -140.65
CA ALA A 24 -37.06 -0.62 -139.96
C ALA A 24 -37.46 -0.18 -138.54
N ALA A 25 -38.69 0.32 -138.35
CA ALA A 25 -39.22 0.69 -137.05
C ALA A 25 -39.37 -0.52 -136.11
N VAL A 26 -39.88 -1.65 -136.61
CA VAL A 26 -40.01 -2.91 -135.85
C VAL A 26 -38.64 -3.49 -135.50
N TYR A 27 -37.69 -3.47 -136.44
CA TYR A 27 -36.31 -3.93 -136.18
C TYR A 27 -35.61 -3.06 -135.13
N SER A 28 -35.77 -1.74 -135.21
CA SER A 28 -35.26 -0.79 -134.20
C SER A 28 -35.90 -1.03 -132.83
N ALA A 29 -37.23 -1.20 -132.76
CA ALA A 29 -37.93 -1.55 -131.54
C ALA A 29 -37.43 -2.89 -130.96
N GLN A 30 -37.29 -3.93 -131.77
CA GLN A 30 -36.78 -5.24 -131.34
C GLN A 30 -35.34 -5.17 -130.83
N PHE A 31 -34.48 -4.37 -131.48
CA PHE A 31 -33.11 -4.13 -131.04
C PHE A 31 -33.07 -3.36 -129.71
N ASN A 32 -33.90 -2.31 -129.57
CA ASN A 32 -34.01 -1.52 -128.34
C ASN A 32 -34.55 -2.37 -127.17
N TYR A 33 -35.60 -3.17 -127.39
CA TYR A 33 -36.10 -4.10 -126.36
C TYR A 33 -35.07 -5.15 -125.97
N ARG A 34 -34.33 -5.70 -126.94
CA ARG A 34 -33.26 -6.65 -126.65
C ARG A 34 -32.17 -6.01 -125.80
N LYS A 35 -31.76 -4.79 -126.12
CA LYS A 35 -30.77 -4.01 -125.36
C LYS A 35 -31.26 -3.66 -123.96
N GLU A 36 -32.51 -3.23 -123.80
CA GLU A 36 -33.13 -2.95 -122.49
C GLU A 36 -33.16 -4.21 -121.61
N LEU A 37 -33.52 -5.36 -122.20
CA LEU A 37 -33.60 -6.64 -121.51
C LEU A 37 -32.22 -7.16 -121.11
N GLU A 38 -31.20 -6.96 -121.95
CA GLU A 38 -29.79 -7.26 -121.64
C GLU A 38 -29.28 -6.34 -120.51
N THR A 39 -29.61 -5.05 -120.56
CA THR A 39 -29.28 -4.09 -119.48
C THR A 39 -29.95 -4.46 -118.16
N GLN A 40 -31.23 -4.86 -118.17
CA GLN A 40 -31.91 -5.33 -116.97
C GLN A 40 -31.33 -6.63 -116.43
N LYS A 41 -30.90 -7.55 -117.30
CA LYS A 41 -30.20 -8.78 -116.87
C LYS A 41 -28.89 -8.47 -116.18
N ASP A 42 -28.09 -7.55 -116.73
CA ASP A 42 -26.84 -7.11 -116.11
C ASP A 42 -27.08 -6.41 -114.76
N GLN A 43 -28.13 -5.59 -114.67
CA GLN A 43 -28.55 -4.98 -113.40
C GLN A 43 -28.98 -6.03 -112.37
N TYR A 44 -29.73 -7.06 -112.77
CA TYR A 44 -30.11 -8.16 -111.87
C TYR A 44 -28.89 -8.96 -111.41
N ALA A 45 -27.97 -9.30 -112.33
CA ALA A 45 -26.75 -10.03 -111.98
C ALA A 45 -25.85 -9.24 -111.01
N THR A 46 -25.72 -7.92 -111.22
CA THR A 46 -24.97 -7.04 -110.32
C THR A 46 -25.65 -6.86 -108.95
N LEU A 47 -26.99 -6.76 -108.92
CA LEU A 47 -27.77 -6.73 -107.67
C LEU A 47 -27.65 -8.04 -106.89
N GLU A 48 -27.74 -9.19 -107.57
CA GLU A 48 -27.58 -10.51 -106.95
C GLU A 48 -26.18 -10.68 -106.35
N THR A 49 -25.14 -10.24 -107.07
CA THR A 49 -23.76 -10.27 -106.57
C THR A 49 -23.62 -9.37 -105.33
N ARG A 50 -24.12 -8.13 -105.38
CA ARG A 50 -24.08 -7.21 -104.23
C ARG A 50 -24.87 -7.74 -103.02
N LEU A 51 -25.98 -8.43 -103.25
CA LEU A 51 -26.76 -9.06 -102.18
C LEU A 51 -25.94 -10.16 -101.51
N LYS A 52 -25.32 -11.06 -102.29
CA LYS A 52 -24.43 -12.11 -101.75
C LYS A 52 -23.26 -11.53 -100.98
N ASP A 53 -22.56 -10.53 -101.55
CA ASP A 53 -21.43 -9.87 -100.88
C ASP A 53 -21.88 -9.22 -99.56
N ARG A 54 -23.08 -8.63 -99.52
CA ARG A 54 -23.62 -8.00 -98.32
C ARG A 54 -24.07 -9.00 -97.27
N GLU A 55 -24.65 -10.13 -97.68
CA GLU A 55 -25.00 -11.24 -96.80
C GLU A 55 -23.75 -11.85 -96.16
N GLU A 56 -22.69 -12.11 -96.94
CA GLU A 56 -21.42 -12.59 -96.40
C GLU A 56 -20.79 -11.60 -95.41
N GLU A 57 -20.79 -10.30 -95.74
CA GLU A 57 -20.29 -9.25 -94.85
C GLU A 57 -21.09 -9.17 -93.54
N LEU A 58 -22.43 -9.27 -93.61
CA LEU A 58 -23.28 -9.28 -92.43
C LEU A 58 -23.05 -10.53 -91.58
N LEU A 59 -22.92 -11.71 -92.19
CA LEU A 59 -22.60 -12.95 -91.48
C LEU A 59 -21.25 -12.85 -90.76
N LYS A 60 -20.26 -12.24 -91.41
CA LYS A 60 -18.95 -12.00 -90.80
C LYS A 60 -19.05 -11.05 -89.60
N GLN A 61 -19.77 -9.93 -89.75
CA GLN A 61 -19.99 -8.97 -88.66
C GLN A 61 -20.74 -9.60 -87.48
N ILE A 62 -21.73 -10.46 -87.74
CA ILE A 62 -22.42 -11.22 -86.69
C ILE A 62 -21.44 -12.12 -85.95
N GLY A 63 -20.61 -12.88 -86.67
CA GLY A 63 -19.59 -13.74 -86.05
C GLY A 63 -18.56 -12.96 -85.23
N ASP A 64 -18.11 -11.81 -85.72
CA ASP A 64 -17.17 -10.93 -85.00
C ASP A 64 -17.81 -10.36 -83.72
N ILE A 65 -19.08 -9.92 -83.78
CA ILE A 65 -19.83 -9.42 -82.62
C ILE A 65 -20.09 -10.53 -81.61
N GLU A 66 -20.46 -11.73 -82.05
CA GLU A 66 -20.67 -12.88 -81.16
C GLU A 66 -19.37 -13.28 -80.45
N ALA A 67 -18.24 -13.28 -81.16
CA ALA A 67 -16.94 -13.55 -80.58
C ALA A 67 -16.51 -12.49 -79.56
N GLU A 68 -16.78 -11.21 -79.84
CA GLU A 68 -16.47 -10.12 -78.92
C GLU A 68 -17.39 -10.13 -77.69
N LEU A 69 -18.68 -10.43 -77.90
CA LEU A 69 -19.65 -10.59 -76.81
C LEU A 69 -19.21 -11.73 -75.87
N ALA A 70 -18.80 -12.88 -76.42
CA ALA A 70 -18.30 -14.01 -75.64
C ALA A 70 -17.09 -13.63 -74.77
N LYS A 71 -16.10 -12.91 -75.34
CA LYS A 71 -14.94 -12.42 -74.59
C LYS A 71 -15.34 -11.48 -73.46
N VAL A 72 -16.20 -10.50 -73.74
CA VAL A 72 -16.64 -9.53 -72.73
C VAL A 72 -17.44 -10.22 -71.62
N THR A 73 -18.25 -11.22 -71.95
CA THR A 73 -18.97 -12.01 -70.93
C THR A 73 -18.03 -12.81 -70.05
N ASP A 74 -17.01 -13.45 -70.64
CA ASP A 74 -16.00 -14.22 -69.91
C ASP A 74 -15.16 -13.33 -68.99
N GLU A 75 -14.72 -12.16 -69.48
CA GLU A 75 -14.01 -11.17 -68.68
C GLU A 75 -14.84 -10.65 -67.51
N ARG A 76 -16.13 -10.35 -67.76
CA ARG A 76 -17.06 -9.94 -66.72
C ARG A 76 -17.28 -11.04 -65.68
N ASP A 77 -17.40 -12.30 -66.09
CA ASP A 77 -17.52 -13.42 -65.15
C ASP A 77 -16.27 -13.59 -64.30
N LEU A 78 -15.09 -13.52 -64.91
CA LEU A 78 -13.82 -13.57 -64.20
C LEU A 78 -13.67 -12.43 -63.19
N GLN A 79 -14.02 -11.20 -63.59
CA GLN A 79 -13.99 -10.04 -62.70
C GLN A 79 -14.99 -10.19 -61.55
N THR A 80 -16.19 -10.72 -61.81
CA THR A 80 -17.22 -10.96 -60.80
C THR A 80 -16.75 -12.03 -59.79
N GLN A 81 -16.13 -13.10 -60.27
CA GLN A 81 -15.56 -14.14 -59.43
C GLN A 81 -14.42 -13.57 -58.57
N THR A 82 -13.53 -12.78 -59.16
CA THR A 82 -12.42 -12.13 -58.45
C THR A 82 -12.92 -11.16 -57.38
N ALA A 83 -13.91 -10.33 -57.70
CA ALA A 83 -14.52 -9.40 -56.75
C ALA A 83 -15.18 -10.15 -55.58
N THR A 84 -15.83 -11.29 -55.85
CA THR A 84 -16.44 -12.13 -54.82
C THR A 84 -15.38 -12.75 -53.90
N GLN A 85 -14.27 -13.25 -54.46
CA GLN A 85 -13.15 -13.80 -53.68
C GLN A 85 -12.49 -12.71 -52.81
N LEU A 86 -12.25 -11.53 -53.37
CA LEU A 86 -11.69 -10.40 -52.61
C LEU A 86 -12.63 -9.93 -51.50
N ALA A 87 -13.95 -9.93 -51.73
CA ALA A 87 -14.93 -9.60 -50.70
C ALA A 87 -14.91 -10.63 -49.56
N GLN A 88 -14.85 -11.93 -49.88
CA GLN A 88 -14.73 -13.00 -48.88
C GLN A 88 -13.43 -12.89 -48.09
N GLN A 89 -12.30 -12.65 -48.77
CA GLN A 89 -11.01 -12.49 -48.11
C GLN A 89 -10.98 -11.25 -47.19
N ASN A 90 -11.56 -10.12 -47.62
CA ASN A 90 -11.68 -8.94 -46.76
C ASN A 90 -12.53 -9.23 -45.52
N GLN A 91 -13.63 -9.98 -45.66
CA GLN A 91 -14.47 -10.36 -44.52
C GLN A 91 -13.72 -11.27 -43.54
N LEU A 92 -12.94 -12.23 -44.04
CA LEU A 92 -12.08 -13.09 -43.22
C LEU A 92 -11.02 -12.27 -42.47
N LEU A 93 -10.30 -11.40 -43.18
CA LEU A 93 -9.27 -10.54 -42.58
C LEU A 93 -9.86 -9.58 -41.54
N GLN A 94 -11.05 -9.03 -41.77
CA GLN A 94 -11.75 -8.22 -40.76
C GLN A 94 -12.11 -9.04 -39.51
N GLY A 95 -12.54 -10.29 -39.69
CA GLY A 95 -12.78 -11.21 -38.59
C GLY A 95 -11.51 -11.51 -37.78
N GLU A 96 -10.43 -11.86 -38.46
CA GLU A 96 -9.12 -12.11 -37.82
C GLU A 96 -8.60 -10.89 -37.07
N LEU A 97 -8.75 -9.68 -37.66
CA LEU A 97 -8.34 -8.44 -37.03
C LEU A 97 -9.17 -8.15 -35.76
N ALA A 98 -10.48 -8.39 -35.80
CA ALA A 98 -11.34 -8.25 -34.63
C ALA A 98 -10.98 -9.25 -33.50
N THR A 99 -10.73 -10.50 -33.85
CA THR A 99 -10.28 -11.52 -32.90
C THR A 99 -8.93 -11.18 -32.30
N THR A 100 -7.97 -10.75 -33.13
CA THR A 100 -6.61 -10.37 -32.69
C THR A 100 -6.66 -9.16 -31.77
N ASN A 101 -7.46 -8.14 -32.08
CA ASN A 101 -7.63 -6.98 -31.20
C ASN A 101 -8.27 -7.37 -29.87
N THR A 102 -9.25 -8.28 -29.87
CA THR A 102 -9.86 -8.78 -28.64
C THR A 102 -8.85 -9.53 -27.79
N ALA A 103 -8.05 -10.42 -28.40
CA ALA A 103 -6.99 -11.14 -27.72
C ALA A 103 -5.92 -10.21 -27.14
N LEU A 104 -5.52 -9.18 -27.89
CA LEU A 104 -4.56 -8.17 -27.44
C LEU A 104 -5.09 -7.37 -26.24
N ASN A 105 -6.36 -6.98 -26.25
CA ASN A 105 -6.97 -6.27 -25.13
C ASN A 105 -7.03 -7.14 -23.87
N VAL A 106 -7.42 -8.42 -24.01
CA VAL A 106 -7.41 -9.38 -22.89
C VAL A 106 -6.00 -9.55 -22.35
N GLN A 107 -5.01 -9.77 -23.23
CA GLN A 107 -3.63 -9.94 -22.82
C GLN A 107 -3.08 -8.68 -22.13
N THR A 108 -3.45 -7.49 -22.59
CA THR A 108 -3.07 -6.24 -21.93
C THR A 108 -3.65 -6.16 -20.52
N ALA A 109 -4.95 -6.45 -20.36
CA ALA A 109 -5.60 -6.50 -19.05
C ALA A 109 -4.97 -7.54 -18.12
N ASP A 110 -4.66 -8.74 -18.62
CA ASP A 110 -3.98 -9.79 -17.85
C ASP A 110 -2.59 -9.33 -17.39
N THR A 111 -1.85 -8.62 -18.24
CA THR A 111 -0.54 -8.08 -17.85
C THR A 111 -0.65 -6.97 -16.81
N GLU A 112 -1.67 -6.12 -16.88
CA GLU A 112 -1.92 -5.09 -15.87
C GLU A 112 -2.29 -5.70 -14.51
N ILE A 113 -3.16 -6.73 -14.51
CA ILE A 113 -3.53 -7.48 -13.31
C ILE A 113 -2.29 -8.17 -12.71
N ALA A 114 -1.49 -8.85 -13.54
CA ALA A 114 -0.27 -9.52 -13.08
C ALA A 114 0.75 -8.53 -12.50
N GLN A 115 0.86 -7.33 -13.08
CA GLN A 115 1.72 -6.26 -12.54
C GLN A 115 1.22 -5.73 -11.20
N ALA A 116 -0.10 -5.50 -11.07
CA ALA A 116 -0.70 -5.06 -9.81
C ALA A 116 -0.50 -6.11 -8.71
N GLU A 117 -0.74 -7.39 -9.02
CA GLU A 117 -0.54 -8.49 -8.08
C GLU A 117 0.94 -8.64 -7.67
N ALA A 118 1.87 -8.46 -8.62
CA ALA A 118 3.29 -8.49 -8.33
C ALA A 118 3.72 -7.35 -7.38
N GLU A 119 3.17 -6.15 -7.54
CA GLU A 119 3.47 -5.02 -6.64
C GLU A 119 2.85 -5.24 -5.25
N ASP A 120 1.61 -5.73 -5.17
CA ASP A 120 0.96 -6.07 -3.90
C ASP A 120 1.76 -7.14 -3.15
N ARG A 121 2.19 -8.20 -3.84
CA ARG A 121 3.09 -9.23 -3.26
C ARG A 121 4.42 -8.63 -2.80
N ARG A 122 4.97 -7.65 -3.53
CA ARG A 122 6.21 -6.97 -3.13
C ARG A 122 6.02 -6.19 -1.83
N VAL A 123 4.91 -5.45 -1.72
CA VAL A 123 4.55 -4.72 -0.50
C VAL A 123 4.33 -5.67 0.67
N GLU A 124 3.60 -6.78 0.46
CA GLU A 124 3.37 -7.79 1.49
C GLU A 124 4.67 -8.44 1.97
N VAL A 125 5.58 -8.79 1.05
CA VAL A 125 6.88 -9.36 1.40
C VAL A 125 7.72 -8.37 2.23
N LEU A 126 7.72 -7.09 1.88
CA LEU A 126 8.43 -6.06 2.65
C LEU A 126 7.84 -5.90 4.06
N ALA A 127 6.51 -5.81 4.17
CA ALA A 127 5.82 -5.73 5.45
C ALA A 127 6.05 -6.98 6.30
N GLY A 128 6.05 -8.16 5.68
CA GLY A 128 6.35 -9.43 6.33
C GLY A 128 7.77 -9.47 6.88
N ARG A 129 8.76 -9.08 6.07
CA ARG A 129 10.16 -8.98 6.50
C ARG A 129 10.35 -8.03 7.68
N GLN A 130 9.69 -6.87 7.65
CA GLN A 130 9.74 -5.92 8.75
C GLN A 130 9.14 -6.52 10.03
N ARG A 131 7.97 -7.15 9.96
CA ARG A 131 7.38 -7.83 11.12
C ARG A 131 8.29 -8.94 11.67
N THR A 132 8.93 -9.72 10.80
CA THR A 132 9.87 -10.76 11.22
C THR A 132 11.09 -10.15 11.92
N ALA A 133 11.63 -9.04 11.39
CA ALA A 133 12.73 -8.32 12.04
C ALA A 133 12.31 -7.79 13.42
N ASP A 134 11.17 -7.11 13.51
CA ASP A 134 10.64 -6.57 14.78
C ASP A 134 10.38 -7.68 15.81
N LEU A 135 9.83 -8.81 15.37
CA LEU A 135 9.60 -9.97 16.24
C LEU A 135 10.91 -10.59 16.69
N SER A 136 11.89 -10.71 15.79
CA SER A 136 13.22 -11.22 16.13
C SER A 136 13.92 -10.34 17.16
N GLU A 137 13.84 -9.02 17.01
CA GLU A 137 14.41 -8.07 17.97
C GLU A 137 13.75 -8.21 19.35
N LYS A 138 12.42 -8.26 19.40
CA LYS A 138 11.68 -8.48 20.66
C LYS A 138 12.00 -9.83 21.29
N PHE A 139 12.18 -10.87 20.48
CA PHE A 139 12.53 -12.20 20.97
C PHE A 139 13.92 -12.19 21.62
N VAL A 140 14.92 -11.60 20.94
CA VAL A 140 16.28 -11.45 21.49
C VAL A 140 16.28 -10.61 22.78
N ALA A 141 15.51 -9.51 22.82
CA ALA A 141 15.38 -8.68 24.02
C ALA A 141 14.78 -9.46 25.19
N SER A 142 13.71 -10.23 24.92
CA SER A 142 13.05 -11.09 25.92
C SER A 142 13.99 -12.20 26.42
N GLU A 143 14.73 -12.86 25.53
CA GLU A 143 15.75 -13.85 25.94
C GLU A 143 16.84 -13.22 26.82
N GLY A 144 17.27 -11.99 26.50
CA GLY A 144 18.21 -11.24 27.33
C GLY A 144 17.66 -10.93 28.72
N GLU A 145 16.38 -10.53 28.82
CA GLU A 145 15.72 -10.28 30.11
C GLU A 145 15.56 -11.56 30.93
N ILE A 146 15.16 -12.67 30.30
CA ILE A 146 15.07 -13.98 30.94
C ILE A 146 16.43 -14.41 31.48
N ALA A 147 17.51 -14.25 30.70
CA ALA A 147 18.86 -14.58 31.15
C ALA A 147 19.28 -13.73 32.36
N ALA A 148 19.06 -12.42 32.31
CA ALA A 148 19.39 -11.50 33.41
C ALA A 148 18.61 -11.83 34.69
N LEU A 149 17.30 -12.08 34.59
CA LEU A 149 16.47 -12.49 35.72
C LEU A 149 16.87 -13.86 36.28
N THR A 150 17.30 -14.78 35.42
CA THR A 150 17.79 -16.09 35.83
C THR A 150 19.10 -15.98 36.62
N ASP A 151 20.04 -15.15 36.16
CA ASP A 151 21.29 -14.87 36.86
C ASP A 151 21.05 -14.17 38.20
N GLU A 152 20.12 -13.21 38.24
CA GLU A 152 19.71 -12.54 39.48
C GLU A 152 19.10 -13.53 40.48
N ALA A 153 18.14 -14.35 40.03
CA ALA A 153 17.51 -15.37 40.86
C ALA A 153 18.54 -16.37 41.41
N PHE A 154 19.53 -16.75 40.59
CA PHE A 154 20.63 -17.61 41.02
C PHE A 154 21.51 -16.92 42.08
N SER A 155 21.92 -15.68 41.86
CA SER A 155 22.71 -14.89 42.81
C SER A 155 22.00 -14.71 44.16
N GLN A 156 20.70 -14.41 44.12
CA GLN A 156 19.85 -14.33 45.31
C GLN A 156 19.77 -15.67 46.03
N SER A 157 19.61 -16.78 45.31
CA SER A 157 19.60 -18.13 45.88
C SER A 157 20.91 -18.49 46.58
N VAL A 158 22.05 -18.14 45.98
CA VAL A 158 23.39 -18.30 46.59
C VAL A 158 23.50 -17.47 47.86
N THR A 159 23.06 -16.21 47.83
CA THR A 159 23.08 -15.30 49.00
C THR A 159 22.23 -15.84 50.14
N ILE A 160 21.00 -16.29 49.85
CA ILE A 160 20.11 -16.93 50.84
C ILE A 160 20.79 -18.16 51.45
N THR A 161 21.43 -18.99 50.63
CA THR A 161 22.14 -20.18 51.10
C THR A 161 23.32 -19.82 52.01
N GLN A 162 24.11 -18.80 51.66
CA GLN A 162 25.22 -18.31 52.47
C GLN A 162 24.74 -17.68 53.79
N MET A 163 23.66 -16.91 53.76
CA MET A 163 23.04 -16.33 54.96
C MET A 163 22.52 -17.43 55.88
N ALA A 164 21.86 -18.46 55.34
CA ALA A 164 21.39 -19.60 56.11
C ALA A 164 22.55 -20.36 56.77
N GLN A 165 23.64 -20.62 56.04
CA GLN A 165 24.85 -21.24 56.59
C GLN A 165 25.50 -20.38 57.67
N THR A 166 25.63 -19.07 57.44
CA THR A 166 26.22 -18.13 58.40
C THR A 166 25.38 -18.04 59.67
N ASN A 167 24.06 -17.93 59.54
CA ASN A 167 23.15 -17.93 60.67
C ASN A 167 23.26 -19.24 61.47
N GLY A 168 23.33 -20.40 60.79
CA GLY A 168 23.61 -21.69 61.44
C GLY A 168 24.90 -21.66 62.27
N ARG A 169 26.00 -21.18 61.69
CA ARG A 169 27.29 -21.04 62.40
C ARG A 169 27.22 -20.09 63.59
N LEU A 170 26.57 -18.93 63.44
CA LEU A 170 26.40 -17.96 64.52
C LEU A 170 25.53 -18.52 65.65
N LEU A 171 24.48 -19.27 65.34
CA LEU A 171 23.66 -19.95 66.33
C LEU A 171 24.48 -21.00 67.11
N ASP A 172 25.32 -21.76 66.42
CA ASP A 172 26.24 -22.72 67.07
C ASP A 172 27.27 -22.00 67.96
N GLU A 173 27.83 -20.88 67.50
CA GLU A 173 28.77 -20.05 68.27
C GLU A 173 28.11 -19.43 69.50
N VAL A 174 26.93 -18.85 69.36
CA VAL A 174 26.14 -18.31 70.49
C VAL A 174 25.79 -19.43 71.47
N ALA A 175 25.44 -20.62 71.00
CA ALA A 175 25.18 -21.77 71.87
C ALA A 175 26.44 -22.17 72.66
N SER A 176 27.60 -22.22 71.99
CA SER A 176 28.91 -22.50 72.61
C SER A 176 29.30 -21.44 73.65
N LEU A 177 29.24 -20.15 73.30
CA LEU A 177 29.53 -19.05 74.22
C LEU A 177 28.57 -19.04 75.42
N ARG A 178 27.28 -19.29 75.21
CA ARG A 178 26.31 -19.44 76.30
C ARG A 178 26.58 -20.66 77.18
N ALA A 179 27.20 -21.71 76.65
CA ALA A 179 27.65 -22.85 77.45
C ALA A 179 28.87 -22.46 78.29
N GLN A 180 29.87 -21.79 77.69
CA GLN A 180 31.06 -21.29 78.39
C GLN A 180 30.73 -20.25 79.49
N LEU A 181 29.83 -19.30 79.22
CA LEU A 181 29.37 -18.32 80.23
C LEU A 181 28.65 -19.00 81.41
N ARG A 182 27.87 -20.06 81.13
CA ARG A 182 27.25 -20.89 82.18
C ARG A 182 28.31 -21.64 83.00
N GLU A 183 29.39 -22.09 82.38
CA GLU A 183 30.52 -22.74 83.05
C GLU A 183 31.30 -21.77 83.96
N ILE A 184 31.44 -20.50 83.56
CA ILE A 184 32.10 -19.42 84.33
C ILE A 184 31.15 -18.80 85.38
N GLY A 185 29.89 -19.24 85.45
CA GLY A 185 28.92 -18.81 86.47
C GLY A 185 28.25 -17.46 86.22
N ILE A 186 28.36 -16.90 85.00
CA ILE A 186 27.67 -15.67 84.59
C ILE A 186 26.33 -16.06 83.96
N ALA A 187 25.22 -15.61 84.54
CA ALA A 187 23.90 -15.87 83.99
C ALA A 187 23.77 -15.19 82.61
N PRO A 188 23.44 -15.91 81.52
CA PRO A 188 23.41 -15.35 80.16
C PRO A 188 22.34 -14.27 79.92
N ASN A 189 21.52 -13.98 80.92
CA ASN A 189 20.50 -12.92 80.93
C ASN A 189 20.73 -11.91 82.07
N SER A 190 21.92 -11.83 82.68
CA SER A 190 22.22 -10.73 83.60
C SER A 190 22.27 -9.46 82.77
N ALA A 191 21.19 -8.67 82.83
CA ALA A 191 21.22 -7.28 82.41
C ALA A 191 22.48 -6.65 83.01
N PHE A 192 23.32 -6.08 82.15
CA PHE A 192 24.39 -5.20 82.60
C PHE A 192 23.71 -3.99 83.23
N THR A 193 23.38 -4.08 84.52
CA THR A 193 22.88 -2.96 85.31
C THR A 193 24.08 -2.08 85.66
N GLY A 194 24.69 -1.50 84.61
CA GLY A 194 25.47 -0.30 84.78
C GLY A 194 24.50 0.79 85.18
N THR A 195 24.34 1.02 86.49
CA THR A 195 24.05 2.35 87.00
C THR A 195 25.30 3.19 86.77
N ASP A 196 25.54 3.52 85.50
CA ASP A 196 26.40 4.65 85.18
C ASP A 196 25.69 5.90 85.72
N PRO A 197 26.39 6.77 86.48
CA PRO A 197 25.83 8.05 86.85
C PRO A 197 25.43 8.80 85.58
N ALA A 198 24.23 9.36 85.55
CA ALA A 198 23.70 10.10 84.41
C ALA A 198 24.78 11.02 83.81
N PRO A 199 25.01 10.97 82.49
CA PRO A 199 26.08 11.71 81.84
C PRO A 199 25.97 13.21 82.16
N ASP A 200 27.13 13.88 82.22
CA ASP A 200 27.22 15.32 82.41
C ASP A 200 26.76 16.02 81.12
N VAL A 201 25.46 16.20 81.00
CA VAL A 201 24.80 16.76 79.83
C VAL A 201 24.47 18.22 80.12
N SER A 202 24.94 19.10 79.23
CA SER A 202 24.56 20.51 79.24
C SER A 202 23.71 20.83 78.01
N GLY A 203 22.48 21.27 78.24
CA GLY A 203 21.52 21.64 77.19
C GLY A 203 20.98 23.06 77.36
N LYS A 204 20.13 23.47 76.43
CA LYS A 204 19.37 24.72 76.52
C LYS A 204 17.88 24.46 76.42
N ILE A 205 17.09 25.28 77.08
CA ILE A 205 15.64 25.26 76.94
C ILE A 205 15.27 25.88 75.58
N THR A 206 14.63 25.10 74.72
CA THR A 206 14.23 25.48 73.36
C THR A 206 12.83 26.08 73.30
N ALA A 207 11.92 25.60 74.15
CA ALA A 207 10.56 26.12 74.24
C ALA A 207 10.03 26.01 75.67
N VAL A 208 9.20 26.98 76.09
CA VAL A 208 8.51 26.95 77.38
C VAL A 208 7.01 27.09 77.15
N ASP A 209 6.24 26.11 77.63
CA ASP A 209 4.77 26.17 77.65
C ASP A 209 4.28 26.38 79.09
N GLU A 210 3.86 27.60 79.40
CA GLU A 210 3.26 27.98 80.69
C GLU A 210 1.74 27.73 80.75
N ARG A 211 1.09 27.30 79.65
CA ARG A 211 -0.37 27.22 79.51
C ARG A 211 -0.96 25.82 79.75
N GLY A 212 -0.12 24.81 80.04
CA GLY A 212 -0.56 23.45 80.28
C GLY A 212 -1.29 23.25 81.62
N SER A 213 -2.45 22.57 81.60
CA SER A 213 -3.25 22.21 82.79
C SER A 213 -2.54 21.31 83.82
N ALA A 214 -1.29 20.87 83.54
CA ALA A 214 -0.49 19.97 84.37
C ALA A 214 0.83 20.60 84.87
N GLY A 215 0.99 21.92 84.77
CA GLY A 215 2.20 22.65 85.16
C GLY A 215 3.03 23.12 83.96
N THR A 216 4.08 23.91 84.22
CA THR A 216 4.98 24.45 83.18
C THR A 216 5.79 23.32 82.55
N LYS A 217 5.63 23.14 81.24
CA LYS A 217 6.41 22.18 80.44
C LYS A 217 7.54 22.91 79.73
N VAL A 218 8.70 22.26 79.65
CA VAL A 218 9.87 22.78 78.94
C VAL A 218 10.39 21.75 77.96
N ALA A 219 10.74 22.20 76.76
CA ALA A 219 11.49 21.41 75.80
C ALA A 219 12.97 21.78 75.91
N ILE A 220 13.85 20.78 75.82
CA ILE A 220 15.29 20.92 75.96
C ILE A 220 15.96 20.33 74.73
N SER A 221 17.07 20.94 74.31
CA SER A 221 17.88 20.54 73.15
C SER A 221 18.76 19.31 73.36
N VAL A 222 18.47 18.46 74.35
CA VAL A 222 19.25 17.26 74.68
C VAL A 222 18.32 16.07 74.79
N GLY A 223 18.79 14.91 74.34
CA GLY A 223 17.94 13.74 74.12
C GLY A 223 18.57 12.40 74.51
N SER A 224 18.02 11.33 73.95
CA SER A 224 18.49 9.95 74.17
C SER A 224 19.91 9.75 73.64
N ASP A 225 20.32 10.51 72.62
CA ASP A 225 21.66 10.43 72.03
C ASP A 225 22.72 10.99 73.01
N ASP A 226 22.32 11.90 73.90
CA ASP A 226 23.16 12.43 74.99
C ASP A 226 23.13 11.53 76.24
N GLY A 227 22.37 10.42 76.20
CA GLY A 227 22.28 9.45 77.29
C GLY A 227 21.26 9.78 78.39
N LEU A 228 20.32 10.70 78.12
CA LEU A 228 19.21 11.00 79.02
C LEU A 228 18.10 9.94 78.94
N ARG A 229 17.43 9.68 80.06
CA ARG A 229 16.30 8.76 80.16
C ARG A 229 15.08 9.43 80.77
N GLU A 230 13.91 8.87 80.48
CA GLU A 230 12.67 9.30 81.13
C GLU A 230 12.79 9.17 82.65
N GLY A 231 12.41 10.23 83.37
CA GLY A 231 12.54 10.31 84.83
C GLY A 231 13.81 10.99 85.34
N ASP A 232 14.81 11.25 84.49
CA ASP A 232 16.03 11.96 84.90
C ASP A 232 15.72 13.41 85.32
N GLU A 233 16.49 13.92 86.29
CA GLU A 233 16.34 15.26 86.84
C GLU A 233 17.47 16.17 86.38
N LEU A 234 17.12 17.36 85.92
CA LEU A 234 18.07 18.38 85.48
C LEU A 234 17.82 19.71 86.21
N GLU A 235 18.89 20.48 86.41
CA GLU A 235 18.89 21.77 87.07
C GLU A 235 18.97 22.90 86.03
N VAL A 236 18.09 23.90 86.16
CA VAL A 236 17.97 25.04 85.24
C VAL A 236 18.63 26.26 85.86
N VAL A 237 19.60 26.83 85.13
CA VAL A 237 20.41 27.96 85.56
C VAL A 237 20.47 29.03 84.47
N ARG A 238 20.37 30.29 84.87
CA ARG A 238 20.54 31.43 83.96
C ARG A 238 21.94 32.00 84.13
N MET A 239 22.80 31.75 83.15
CA MET A 239 24.19 32.25 83.16
C MET A 239 24.27 33.76 82.86
N THR A 240 23.28 34.32 82.15
CA THR A 240 23.18 35.76 81.86
C THR A 240 22.82 36.56 83.12
N GLY A 241 23.83 37.22 83.72
CA GLY A 241 23.67 38.10 84.88
C GLY A 241 24.14 37.53 86.22
N GLY A 242 25.10 36.60 86.23
CA GLY A 242 25.78 36.14 87.46
C GLY A 242 25.38 34.75 87.97
N GLY A 243 24.85 33.87 87.13
CA GLY A 243 24.61 32.46 87.47
C GLY A 243 23.46 32.26 88.47
N LYS A 244 22.24 32.63 88.08
CA LYS A 244 21.06 32.50 88.96
C LYS A 244 20.40 31.14 88.75
N TYR A 245 20.24 30.37 89.83
CA TYR A 245 19.48 29.12 89.84
C TYR A 245 17.97 29.39 89.75
N ILE A 246 17.31 28.75 88.77
CA ILE A 246 15.88 28.96 88.47
C ILE A 246 15.03 27.83 89.03
N GLY A 247 15.46 26.57 88.88
CA GLY A 247 14.65 25.42 89.30
C GLY A 247 15.16 24.05 88.86
N LYS A 248 14.39 23.00 89.20
CA LYS A 248 14.62 21.62 88.74
C LYS A 248 13.50 21.15 87.83
N ILE A 249 13.88 20.46 86.77
CA ILE A 249 12.97 19.83 85.81
C ILE A 249 13.17 18.31 85.83
N ARG A 250 12.10 17.55 85.64
CA ARG A 250 12.17 16.10 85.46
C ARG A 250 11.67 15.73 84.08
N LEU A 251 12.43 14.92 83.37
CA LEU A 251 12.10 14.47 82.03
C LEU A 251 10.91 13.51 82.06
N VAL A 252 9.94 13.78 81.19
CA VAL A 252 8.71 12.97 81.05
C VAL A 252 8.77 12.16 79.76
N GLU A 253 9.38 12.72 78.72
CA GLU A 253 9.51 12.10 77.41
C GLU A 253 10.88 12.49 76.82
N VAL A 254 11.61 11.52 76.29
CA VAL A 254 12.95 11.72 75.71
C VAL A 254 12.95 11.21 74.27
N GLY A 255 13.10 12.12 73.31
CA GLY A 255 13.36 11.82 71.90
C GLY A 255 14.86 11.76 71.60
N TYR A 256 15.23 11.54 70.33
CA TYR A 256 16.63 11.38 69.91
C TYR A 256 17.50 12.61 70.26
N ASP A 257 17.10 13.81 69.83
CA ASP A 257 17.83 15.08 70.05
C ASP A 257 17.06 16.11 70.90
N SER A 258 15.96 15.69 71.53
CA SER A 258 15.12 16.60 72.31
C SER A 258 14.38 15.88 73.41
N ALA A 259 14.24 16.51 74.58
CA ALA A 259 13.47 15.98 75.69
C ALA A 259 12.45 16.99 76.21
N ILE A 260 11.33 16.48 76.70
CA ILE A 260 10.26 17.27 77.32
C ILE A 260 10.26 16.98 78.82
N GLY A 261 10.37 18.03 79.63
CA GLY A 261 10.37 17.95 81.07
C GLY A 261 9.29 18.80 81.74
N ASN A 262 8.87 18.37 82.92
CA ASN A 262 8.00 19.15 83.80
C ASN A 262 8.83 19.86 84.87
N LEU A 263 8.53 21.13 85.15
CA LEU A 263 9.17 21.89 86.23
C LEU A 263 8.64 21.43 87.61
N ILE A 264 9.50 20.83 88.43
CA ILE A 264 9.15 20.31 89.77
C ILE A 264 9.38 21.37 90.85
N SER A 265 10.43 22.18 90.73
CA SER A 265 10.79 23.18 91.73
C SER A 265 11.08 24.51 91.05
N LYS A 266 10.41 25.58 91.50
CA LYS A 266 10.55 26.94 90.99
C LYS A 266 11.01 27.89 92.09
N ASN A 267 12.08 28.64 91.83
CA ASN A 267 12.50 29.73 92.70
C ASN A 267 11.47 30.89 92.60
N PRO A 268 10.89 31.40 93.72
CA PRO A 268 9.77 32.37 93.67
C PRO A 268 10.06 33.65 92.88
N THR A 269 11.34 34.00 92.72
CA THR A 269 11.80 35.25 92.11
C THR A 269 12.32 35.06 90.66
N ALA A 270 12.14 33.88 90.05
CA ALA A 270 12.60 33.63 88.68
C ALA A 270 11.60 32.79 87.86
N THR A 271 11.29 33.26 86.65
CA THR A 271 10.57 32.50 85.63
C THR A 271 11.55 31.86 84.66
N VAL A 272 11.25 30.62 84.25
CA VAL A 272 11.99 29.89 83.22
C VAL A 272 11.72 30.54 81.87
N LYS A 273 12.75 30.74 81.05
CA LYS A 273 12.66 31.31 79.72
C LYS A 273 13.40 30.45 78.72
N GLU A 274 13.02 30.58 77.45
CA GLU A 274 13.79 30.04 76.34
C GLU A 274 15.22 30.59 76.38
N GLY A 275 16.19 29.71 76.16
CA GLY A 275 17.62 30.01 76.22
C GLY A 275 18.29 29.86 77.59
N ASP A 276 17.54 29.51 78.65
CA ASP A 276 18.14 29.12 79.94
C ASP A 276 18.93 27.81 79.81
N ASP A 277 20.03 27.68 80.55
CA ASP A 277 20.92 26.52 80.52
C ASP A 277 20.42 25.42 81.46
N VAL A 278 20.56 24.17 81.03
CA VAL A 278 20.13 22.98 81.77
C VAL A 278 21.34 22.07 81.99
N LYS A 279 21.55 21.60 83.21
CA LYS A 279 22.65 20.69 83.56
C LYS A 279 22.21 19.58 84.51
N THR A 280 22.81 18.40 84.41
CA THR A 280 22.55 17.28 85.33
C THR A 280 23.04 17.57 86.77
N ARG A 281 24.04 18.46 86.94
CA ARG A 281 24.54 18.90 88.24
C ARG A 281 25.17 20.29 88.15
N LEU A 282 24.90 21.16 89.13
CA LEU A 282 25.60 22.44 89.35
C LEU A 282 27.04 22.25 89.87
#